data_AF-A0A6C0G0S9-F1
#
_entry.id   AF-A0A6C0G0S9-F1
#
_cell.length_a   1.000
_cell.length_b   1.000
_cell.length_c   1.000
_cell.angle_alpha   90.00
_cell.angle_beta   90.00
_cell.angle_gamma   90.00
#
_symmetry.space_group_name_H-M   'P 1'
#
loop_
_entity.id
_entity.type
_entity.pdbx_description
1 polymer ?
#
loop_
_entity_poly.entity_id
_entity_poly.type
_entity_poly.pdbx_seq_one_letter_code
_entity_poly.pdbx_strand_id
1 'polypeptide(L)'
;MKFNYARRAAGAAAAALLAMSVTGCQLGAGDSSQPAGNDDRAAIRHADPGPESDSPQKTYNAKDKGSYAAVKDTDEDGEAAAIPNATTESSEGAAAVKPGKTTGPAADAAWNAEAPRLIGVALGEPKSEAGAKLGKPLDTYPLEDGTRKLTVDEYADYAVGYGSDKKVVFVEAFGKAAVTGLSGLRIGDSGNAAVKALGKPSTRTTSVIAYEAAGALLKLDLDPQNNRIVSIKLFSADRQPQG
;
A
#
# COMPACT_ATOMS: atom_id res chain seq x y z
N MET A 1 2.39 -12.25 -65.19
CA MET A 1 2.72 -10.82 -65.09
C MET A 1 3.88 -10.67 -64.12
N LYS A 2 4.96 -9.98 -64.54
CA LYS A 2 6.19 -9.69 -63.80
C LYS A 2 6.21 -8.19 -63.49
N PHE A 3 6.68 -7.77 -62.32
CA PHE A 3 7.36 -6.50 -61.97
C PHE A 3 7.57 -6.53 -60.43
N ASN A 4 8.62 -6.03 -59.76
CA ASN A 4 10.07 -5.91 -59.97
C ASN A 4 10.64 -5.49 -58.59
N TYR A 5 11.90 -5.84 -58.30
CA TYR A 5 12.69 -5.49 -57.10
C TYR A 5 13.23 -4.04 -57.12
N ALA A 6 13.39 -3.42 -55.94
CA ALA A 6 14.46 -2.45 -55.57
C ALA A 6 14.43 -2.25 -54.03
N ARG A 7 15.42 -2.60 -53.18
CA ARG A 7 16.79 -2.05 -52.92
C ARG A 7 16.81 -0.51 -52.80
N ARG A 8 17.50 0.18 -51.88
CA ARG A 8 18.46 -0.08 -50.77
C ARG A 8 18.74 1.27 -50.08
N ALA A 9 19.27 1.24 -48.84
CA ALA A 9 20.38 2.07 -48.26
C ALA A 9 20.05 2.40 -46.79
N ALA A 10 20.80 2.00 -45.75
CA ALA A 10 22.25 1.97 -45.43
C ALA A 10 22.75 3.23 -44.70
N GLY A 11 23.42 2.99 -43.56
CA GLY A 11 24.31 3.92 -42.84
C GLY A 11 23.78 4.32 -41.45
N ALA A 12 24.54 4.32 -40.36
CA ALA A 12 25.92 3.94 -40.09
C ALA A 12 26.09 3.78 -38.56
N ALA A 13 27.12 3.04 -38.15
CA ALA A 13 27.50 2.75 -36.77
C ALA A 13 28.19 3.94 -36.06
N ALA A 14 28.17 3.95 -34.73
CA ALA A 14 29.29 4.40 -33.91
C ALA A 14 29.21 3.77 -32.50
N ALA A 15 30.28 3.09 -32.13
CA ALA A 15 30.56 2.59 -30.78
C ALA A 15 31.26 3.68 -29.97
N ALA A 16 31.05 3.70 -28.65
CA ALA A 16 32.01 4.27 -27.70
C ALA A 16 31.90 3.60 -26.32
N LEU A 17 32.98 2.92 -25.97
CA LEU A 17 33.36 2.43 -24.64
C LEU A 17 33.58 3.57 -23.65
N LEU A 18 33.19 3.43 -22.38
CA LEU A 18 33.84 4.05 -21.21
C LEU A 18 33.26 3.40 -19.93
N ALA A 19 33.96 2.44 -19.31
CA ALA A 19 35.08 2.57 -18.37
C ALA A 19 34.60 2.50 -16.91
N MET A 20 35.05 1.45 -16.22
CA MET A 20 34.82 1.15 -14.81
C MET A 20 35.53 2.17 -13.90
N SER A 21 34.90 2.55 -12.81
CA SER A 21 35.60 3.05 -11.62
C SER A 21 35.01 2.38 -10.38
N VAL A 22 35.76 1.40 -9.87
CA VAL A 22 35.61 0.81 -8.55
C VAL A 22 36.43 1.69 -7.60
N THR A 23 35.79 2.38 -6.67
CA THR A 23 36.49 3.07 -5.58
C THR A 23 36.10 2.42 -4.26
N GLY A 24 37.10 1.79 -3.65
CA GLY A 24 36.98 0.96 -2.47
C GLY A 24 36.79 1.74 -1.17
N CYS A 25 36.30 1.01 -0.17
CA CYS A 25 36.21 1.38 1.22
C CYS A 25 37.60 1.71 1.79
N GLN A 26 37.70 2.76 2.59
CA GLN A 26 38.73 2.84 3.61
C GLN A 26 38.05 2.92 4.98
N LEU A 27 38.22 1.83 5.74
CA LEU A 27 37.88 1.70 7.14
C LEU A 27 38.61 2.80 7.94
N GLY A 28 37.86 3.62 8.66
CA GLY A 28 38.40 4.44 9.74
C GLY A 28 38.65 3.56 10.95
N ALA A 29 39.93 3.38 11.31
CA ALA A 29 40.33 2.86 12.60
C ALA A 29 39.91 3.86 13.68
N GLY A 30 39.12 3.37 14.65
CA GLY A 30 38.73 4.12 15.83
C GLY A 30 39.95 4.43 16.69
N ASP A 31 40.13 5.71 16.96
CA ASP A 31 41.03 6.21 18.00
C ASP A 31 40.45 5.85 19.37
N SER A 32 41.30 5.24 20.19
CA SER A 32 40.99 4.75 21.53
C SER A 32 41.36 5.83 22.53
N SER A 33 40.42 6.73 22.82
CA SER A 33 40.55 7.70 23.91
C SER A 33 39.47 7.47 24.94
N GLN A 34 39.84 6.71 25.97
CA GLN A 34 39.12 6.58 27.23
C GLN A 34 39.45 7.80 28.11
N PRO A 35 38.43 8.46 28.70
CA PRO A 35 38.58 8.99 30.03
C PRO A 35 37.56 8.36 30.99
N ALA A 36 38.06 8.11 32.19
CA ALA A 36 37.34 7.61 33.34
C ALA A 36 36.33 8.63 33.90
N GLY A 37 35.31 8.10 34.56
CA GLY A 37 34.60 8.77 35.65
C GLY A 37 33.33 9.50 35.24
N ASN A 38 32.17 8.87 35.49
CA ASN A 38 31.39 9.18 36.68
C ASN A 38 30.09 8.37 36.69
N ASP A 39 29.77 7.87 37.88
CA ASP A 39 28.46 7.37 38.25
C ASP A 39 27.38 8.41 37.93
N ASP A 40 26.42 8.04 37.09
CA ASP A 40 25.04 8.47 37.31
C ASP A 40 24.08 7.45 36.71
N ARG A 41 23.49 6.68 37.63
CA ARG A 41 22.45 5.68 37.41
C ARG A 41 21.15 6.40 37.07
N ALA A 42 21.02 6.88 35.84
CA ALA A 42 19.72 7.17 35.24
C ALA A 42 19.17 5.87 34.67
N ALA A 43 18.12 5.33 35.32
CA ALA A 43 17.35 4.23 34.79
C ALA A 43 16.79 4.62 33.42
N ILE A 44 17.42 4.12 32.35
CA ILE A 44 16.86 4.13 31.01
C ILE A 44 15.64 3.22 31.08
N ARG A 45 14.48 3.85 31.25
CA ARG A 45 13.20 3.23 30.96
C ARG A 45 13.28 2.82 29.50
N HIS A 46 13.24 1.51 29.27
CA HIS A 46 13.00 0.95 27.95
C HIS A 46 11.86 1.74 27.30
N ALA A 47 12.18 2.36 26.17
CA ALA A 47 11.16 2.87 25.27
C ALA A 47 10.27 1.68 24.95
N ASP A 48 9.04 1.78 25.41
CA ASP A 48 7.93 0.92 24.99
C ASP A 48 7.90 0.96 23.46
N PRO A 49 8.09 -0.17 22.75
CA PRO A 49 7.85 -0.19 21.31
C PRO A 49 6.37 0.16 21.15
N GLY A 50 6.11 1.35 20.58
CA GLY A 50 4.76 1.76 20.25
C GLY A 50 4.04 0.67 19.45
N PRO A 51 2.70 0.69 19.40
CA PRO A 51 1.90 -0.39 18.82
C PRO A 51 2.44 -0.74 17.43
N GLU A 52 3.11 -1.88 17.35
CA GLU A 52 3.65 -2.43 16.11
C GLU A 52 2.44 -2.83 15.28
N SER A 53 2.07 -1.99 14.31
CA SER A 53 1.10 -2.38 13.31
C SER A 53 1.77 -3.46 12.47
N ASP A 54 1.29 -4.70 12.58
CA ASP A 54 1.78 -5.83 11.78
C ASP A 54 0.94 -5.91 10.51
N SER A 55 1.39 -5.27 9.43
CA SER A 55 0.73 -5.39 8.14
C SER A 55 0.72 -6.84 7.68
N PRO A 56 -0.33 -7.29 6.98
CA PRO A 56 -0.39 -8.63 6.42
C PRO A 56 0.82 -8.99 5.52
N GLN A 57 1.55 -7.99 5.01
CA GLN A 57 2.72 -8.19 4.16
C GLN A 57 3.92 -8.78 4.90
N LYS A 58 4.10 -8.48 6.19
CA LYS A 58 5.22 -9.03 6.99
C LYS A 58 5.12 -10.55 7.13
N THR A 59 3.92 -11.11 7.09
CA THR A 59 3.70 -12.57 7.11
C THR A 59 4.31 -13.29 5.89
N TYR A 60 4.45 -12.61 4.73
CA TYR A 60 5.06 -13.23 3.55
C TYR A 60 6.58 -13.38 3.69
N ASN A 61 7.26 -12.45 4.35
CA ASN A 61 8.69 -12.55 4.64
C ASN A 61 9.02 -13.59 5.72
N ALA A 62 8.08 -13.85 6.64
CA ALA A 62 8.26 -14.82 7.72
C ALA A 62 8.18 -16.30 7.27
N LYS A 63 7.75 -16.59 6.03
CA LYS A 63 7.60 -17.96 5.54
C LYS A 63 8.91 -18.75 5.40
N ASP A 64 10.08 -18.11 5.56
CA ASP A 64 11.38 -18.80 5.67
C ASP A 64 11.74 -19.25 7.10
N LYS A 65 10.92 -18.94 8.11
CA LYS A 65 11.07 -19.45 9.48
C LYS A 65 9.72 -19.89 10.01
N GLY A 66 9.37 -21.13 9.69
CA GLY A 66 8.07 -21.71 9.99
C GLY A 66 7.64 -21.64 11.46
N SER A 67 6.36 -21.34 11.66
CA SER A 67 5.46 -22.02 12.59
C SER A 67 4.15 -21.22 12.65
N TYR A 68 3.12 -21.67 11.93
CA TYR A 68 1.76 -21.18 12.15
C TYR A 68 1.24 -21.79 13.46
N ALA A 69 1.19 -21.00 14.53
CA ALA A 69 0.40 -21.34 15.70
C ALA A 69 -1.05 -20.94 15.43
N ALA A 70 -1.96 -21.91 15.47
CA ALA A 70 -3.39 -21.70 15.37
C ALA A 70 -3.87 -20.90 16.60
N VAL A 71 -4.50 -19.75 16.36
CA VAL A 71 -5.23 -19.02 17.39
C VAL A 71 -6.57 -19.72 17.60
N LYS A 72 -6.87 -20.03 18.86
CA LYS A 72 -8.08 -20.70 19.32
C LYS A 72 -9.12 -19.62 19.63
N ASP A 73 -10.16 -19.52 18.82
CA ASP A 73 -11.32 -18.68 19.10
C ASP A 73 -12.05 -19.16 20.35
N THR A 74 -12.46 -18.21 21.19
CA THR A 74 -13.40 -18.41 22.29
C THR A 74 -14.60 -17.54 21.98
N ASP A 75 -15.70 -18.20 21.64
CA ASP A 75 -17.03 -17.60 21.47
C ASP A 75 -17.56 -17.10 22.82
N GLU A 76 -18.11 -15.89 22.86
CA GLU A 76 -19.19 -15.55 23.80
C GLU A 76 -20.27 -14.72 23.08
N ASP A 77 -21.48 -15.28 23.15
CA ASP A 77 -22.77 -14.77 22.72
C ASP A 77 -23.18 -13.46 23.43
N GLY A 78 -24.13 -12.71 22.84
CA GLY A 78 -24.93 -11.79 23.64
C GLY A 78 -25.61 -10.60 22.95
N GLU A 79 -26.64 -10.91 22.17
CA GLU A 79 -27.97 -10.26 22.20
C GLU A 79 -28.21 -8.76 21.90
N ALA A 80 -29.38 -8.55 21.30
CA ALA A 80 -29.92 -7.35 20.67
C ALA A 80 -30.39 -6.25 21.65
N ALA A 81 -30.28 -4.99 21.22
CA ALA A 81 -31.22 -3.94 21.62
C ALA A 81 -31.29 -2.77 20.62
N ALA A 82 -32.49 -2.60 20.06
CA ALA A 82 -33.23 -1.38 19.77
C ALA A 82 -32.54 -0.15 19.13
N ILE A 83 -33.05 0.17 17.93
CA ILE A 83 -33.02 1.47 17.26
C ILE A 83 -33.88 2.50 18.03
N PRO A 84 -33.43 3.76 18.14
CA PRO A 84 -34.36 4.88 18.11
C PRO A 84 -34.11 5.77 16.88
N ASN A 85 -35.20 5.96 16.17
CA ASN A 85 -35.44 6.90 15.09
C ASN A 85 -35.35 8.34 15.63
N ALA A 86 -34.61 9.23 14.96
CA ALA A 86 -34.66 10.66 15.21
C ALA A 86 -34.64 11.42 13.88
N THR A 87 -35.84 11.77 13.43
CA THR A 87 -36.10 12.77 12.40
C THR A 87 -36.12 14.14 13.06
N THR A 88 -35.26 15.09 12.66
CA THR A 88 -35.59 16.53 12.73
C THR A 88 -34.70 17.35 11.78
N GLU A 89 -35.21 18.53 11.45
CA GLU A 89 -35.09 19.26 10.20
C GLU A 89 -33.83 20.12 10.02
N SER A 90 -33.67 20.46 8.74
CA SER A 90 -32.86 21.51 8.13
C SER A 90 -33.00 22.89 8.78
N SER A 91 -31.89 23.63 8.87
CA SER A 91 -31.86 25.06 8.57
C SER A 91 -30.46 25.55 8.19
N GLU A 92 -30.47 26.39 7.16
CA GLU A 92 -29.35 27.07 6.53
C GLU A 92 -28.67 28.07 7.47
N GLY A 93 -27.35 28.22 7.30
CA GLY A 93 -26.55 29.22 7.99
C GLY A 93 -25.23 29.43 7.24
N ALA A 94 -25.27 30.27 6.21
CA ALA A 94 -24.11 30.71 5.47
C ALA A 94 -23.19 31.57 6.36
N ALA A 95 -21.95 31.15 6.54
CA ALA A 95 -20.86 32.03 6.94
C ALA A 95 -19.61 31.68 6.11
N ALA A 96 -19.25 32.62 5.24
CA ALA A 96 -18.09 32.54 4.37
C ALA A 96 -16.79 32.49 5.20
N VAL A 97 -16.03 31.41 5.04
CA VAL A 97 -14.64 31.32 5.50
C VAL A 97 -13.74 31.10 4.29
N LYS A 98 -12.73 31.97 4.17
CA LYS A 98 -11.72 32.02 3.11
C LYS A 98 -11.00 30.67 2.96
N PRO A 99 -10.59 30.25 1.75
CA PRO A 99 -9.94 28.97 1.54
C PRO A 99 -8.49 29.03 2.04
N GLY A 100 -8.28 28.59 3.28
CA GLY A 100 -6.98 28.11 3.75
C GLY A 100 -6.73 26.73 3.16
N LYS A 101 -5.59 26.56 2.47
CA LYS A 101 -5.13 25.30 1.91
C LYS A 101 -4.74 24.35 3.05
N THR A 102 -5.72 23.63 3.58
CA THR A 102 -5.50 22.48 4.45
C THR A 102 -5.48 21.24 3.55
N THR A 103 -4.34 20.58 3.45
CA THR A 103 -4.21 19.23 2.88
C THR A 103 -4.88 18.23 3.83
N GLY A 104 -6.22 18.21 3.81
CA GLY A 104 -7.02 17.12 4.33
C GLY A 104 -7.04 15.95 3.34
N PRO A 105 -7.46 14.75 3.76
CA PRO A 105 -7.62 13.61 2.86
C PRO A 105 -8.51 14.03 1.69
N ALA A 106 -8.05 13.73 0.48
CA ALA A 106 -8.79 14.01 -0.75
C ALA A 106 -10.25 13.53 -0.59
N ALA A 107 -11.20 14.36 -1.03
CA ALA A 107 -12.61 13.96 -1.09
C ALA A 107 -12.73 12.56 -1.70
N ASP A 108 -13.59 11.73 -1.12
CA ASP A 108 -13.75 10.32 -1.52
C ASP A 108 -14.10 10.26 -3.01
N ALA A 109 -13.11 9.94 -3.83
CA ALA A 109 -13.24 9.95 -5.27
C ALA A 109 -13.97 8.69 -5.74
N ALA A 110 -14.75 8.81 -6.80
CA ALA A 110 -15.31 7.65 -7.46
C ALA A 110 -14.18 6.77 -8.01
N TRP A 111 -14.36 5.45 -7.94
CA TRP A 111 -13.46 4.49 -8.60
C TRP A 111 -13.33 4.80 -10.09
N ASN A 112 -12.09 4.89 -10.57
CA ASN A 112 -11.76 5.11 -11.97
C ASN A 112 -10.80 4.03 -12.47
N ALA A 113 -11.30 3.11 -13.29
CA ALA A 113 -10.50 2.01 -13.84
C ALA A 113 -9.44 2.49 -14.86
N GLU A 114 -9.57 3.68 -15.44
CA GLU A 114 -8.56 4.24 -16.36
C GLU A 114 -7.39 4.90 -15.61
N ALA A 115 -7.61 5.32 -14.35
CA ALA A 115 -6.62 5.95 -13.50
C ALA A 115 -6.73 5.41 -12.07
N PRO A 116 -6.43 4.11 -11.86
CA PRO A 116 -6.71 3.43 -10.60
C PRO A 116 -5.86 4.00 -9.47
N ARG A 117 -6.52 4.27 -8.34
CA ARG A 117 -5.91 4.78 -7.11
C ARG A 117 -6.49 4.06 -5.91
N LEU A 118 -5.67 3.93 -4.87
CA LEU A 118 -6.07 3.48 -3.55
C LEU A 118 -5.42 4.44 -2.55
N ILE A 119 -6.14 4.87 -1.52
CA ILE A 119 -5.69 5.87 -0.51
C ILE A 119 -5.13 7.17 -1.13
N GLY A 120 -5.61 7.56 -2.32
CA GLY A 120 -5.10 8.71 -3.08
C GLY A 120 -3.77 8.48 -3.81
N VAL A 121 -3.21 7.27 -3.73
CA VAL A 121 -1.96 6.86 -4.37
C VAL A 121 -2.25 6.08 -5.65
N ALA A 122 -1.63 6.49 -6.76
CA ALA A 122 -1.64 5.80 -8.04
C ALA A 122 -0.44 4.89 -8.19
N LEU A 123 -0.61 3.82 -8.96
CA LEU A 123 0.51 3.04 -9.46
C LEU A 123 1.39 3.90 -10.39
N GLY A 124 2.70 3.68 -10.34
CA GLY A 124 3.69 4.40 -11.13
C GLY A 124 4.06 5.79 -10.60
N GLU A 125 3.38 6.32 -9.58
CA GLU A 125 3.80 7.59 -8.97
C GLU A 125 5.12 7.42 -8.21
N PRO A 126 5.99 8.45 -8.16
CA PRO A 126 7.26 8.34 -7.47
C PRO A 126 7.07 8.31 -5.95
N LYS A 127 7.95 7.60 -5.24
CA LYS A 127 7.96 7.50 -3.77
C LYS A 127 7.89 8.85 -3.07
N SER A 128 8.52 9.88 -3.62
CA SER A 128 8.46 11.25 -3.07
C SER A 128 7.06 11.86 -3.10
N GLU A 129 6.29 11.61 -4.16
CA GLU A 129 4.91 12.12 -4.28
C GLU A 129 3.95 11.35 -3.37
N ALA A 130 4.10 10.03 -3.29
CA ALA A 130 3.32 9.20 -2.36
C ALA A 130 3.61 9.60 -0.91
N GLY A 131 4.89 9.75 -0.55
CA GLY A 131 5.31 10.18 0.79
C GLY A 131 4.83 11.59 1.16
N ALA A 132 4.71 12.51 0.19
CA ALA A 132 4.15 13.83 0.44
C ALA A 132 2.65 13.80 0.80
N LYS A 133 1.92 12.77 0.36
CA LYS A 133 0.49 12.57 0.68
C LYS A 133 0.30 11.84 2.01
N LEU A 134 1.11 10.82 2.25
CA LEU A 134 0.93 9.87 3.36
C LEU A 134 1.74 10.24 4.61
N GLY A 135 2.76 11.08 4.46
CA GLY A 135 3.68 11.40 5.55
C GLY A 135 4.73 10.30 5.77
N LYS A 136 5.35 10.33 6.96
CA LYS A 136 6.43 9.42 7.32
C LYS A 136 5.87 8.02 7.63
N PRO A 137 6.44 6.95 7.06
CA PRO A 137 6.04 5.60 7.43
C PRO A 137 6.47 5.26 8.87
N LEU A 138 5.72 4.32 9.46
CA LEU A 138 6.06 3.70 10.75
C LEU A 138 7.28 2.79 10.60
N ASP A 139 7.35 2.05 9.49
CA ASP A 139 8.43 1.12 9.20
C ASP A 139 8.72 1.07 7.69
N THR A 140 9.90 0.58 7.32
CA THR A 140 10.31 0.38 5.94
C THR A 140 11.17 -0.86 5.81
N TYR A 141 10.74 -1.82 5.00
CA TYR A 141 11.43 -3.10 4.86
C TYR A 141 11.44 -3.60 3.40
N PRO A 142 12.44 -4.42 3.01
CA PRO A 142 12.42 -5.10 1.72
C PRO A 142 11.42 -6.27 1.73
N LEU A 143 10.76 -6.51 0.61
CA LEU A 143 9.95 -7.71 0.35
C LEU A 143 10.44 -8.35 -0.95
N GLU A 144 10.62 -9.67 -0.92
CA GLU A 144 10.98 -10.45 -2.10
C GLU A 144 9.70 -11.03 -2.73
N ASP A 145 9.47 -10.73 -4.00
CA ASP A 145 8.35 -11.19 -4.81
C ASP A 145 8.90 -11.91 -6.04
N GLY A 146 9.13 -13.22 -5.88
CA GLY A 146 9.83 -14.04 -6.86
C GLY A 146 11.26 -13.53 -7.09
N THR A 147 11.58 -13.15 -8.32
CA THR A 147 12.90 -12.60 -8.67
C THR A 147 13.03 -11.10 -8.40
N ARG A 148 11.97 -10.45 -7.93
CA ARG A 148 11.88 -9.00 -7.82
C ARG A 148 11.99 -8.58 -6.36
N LYS A 149 12.74 -7.50 -6.12
CA LYS A 149 12.82 -6.86 -4.81
C LYS A 149 11.99 -5.59 -4.82
N LEU A 150 11.22 -5.39 -3.76
CA LEU A 150 10.47 -4.18 -3.53
C LEU A 150 10.74 -3.65 -2.13
N THR A 151 10.58 -2.34 -1.95
CA THR A 151 10.63 -1.71 -0.64
C THR A 151 9.22 -1.39 -0.22
N VAL A 152 8.79 -1.84 0.96
CA VAL A 152 7.48 -1.54 1.51
C VAL A 152 7.63 -0.45 2.57
N ASP A 153 6.85 0.61 2.43
CA ASP A 153 6.62 1.59 3.50
C ASP A 153 5.31 1.21 4.20
N GLU A 154 5.38 0.99 5.50
CA GLU A 154 4.25 0.59 6.33
C GLU A 154 3.73 1.75 7.16
N TYR A 155 2.42 1.87 7.25
CA TYR A 155 1.68 2.86 8.03
C TYR A 155 0.65 2.13 8.91
N ALA A 156 -0.06 2.88 9.76
CA ALA A 156 -0.99 2.29 10.72
C ALA A 156 -2.08 1.43 10.05
N ASP A 157 -2.68 1.93 8.96
CA ASP A 157 -3.84 1.30 8.31
C ASP A 157 -3.58 0.83 6.87
N TYR A 158 -2.37 1.04 6.36
CA TYR A 158 -2.02 0.77 4.96
C TYR A 158 -0.53 0.56 4.75
N ALA A 159 -0.16 0.01 3.60
CA ALA A 159 1.21 -0.15 3.15
C ALA A 159 1.36 0.22 1.67
N VAL A 160 2.54 0.71 1.29
CA VAL A 160 2.88 1.06 -0.10
C VAL A 160 4.18 0.39 -0.51
N GLY A 161 4.12 -0.40 -1.58
CA GLY A 161 5.28 -1.08 -2.15
C GLY A 161 5.86 -0.33 -3.34
N TYR A 162 7.17 -0.18 -3.36
CA TYR A 162 7.93 0.50 -4.41
C TYR A 162 8.85 -0.45 -5.14
N GLY A 163 8.90 -0.32 -6.47
CA GLY A 163 9.88 -1.00 -7.31
C GLY A 163 11.30 -0.44 -7.14
N SER A 164 12.27 -1.07 -7.79
CA SER A 164 13.67 -0.63 -7.79
C SER A 164 13.88 0.77 -8.40
N ASP A 165 12.96 1.19 -9.27
CA ASP A 165 12.89 2.53 -9.86
C ASP A 165 12.24 3.58 -8.94
N LYS A 166 11.93 3.20 -7.70
CA LYS A 166 11.28 4.02 -6.67
C LYS A 166 9.88 4.50 -7.07
N LYS A 167 9.18 3.77 -7.93
CA LYS A 167 7.77 4.01 -8.26
C LYS A 167 6.86 3.07 -7.51
N VAL A 168 5.65 3.53 -7.19
CA VAL A 168 4.62 2.70 -6.55
C VAL A 168 4.23 1.56 -7.48
N VAL A 169 4.31 0.33 -6.99
CA VAL A 169 3.90 -0.87 -7.72
C VAL A 169 2.79 -1.64 -7.00
N PHE A 170 2.57 -1.32 -5.74
CA PHE A 170 1.63 -1.98 -4.83
C PHE A 170 1.12 -0.98 -3.78
N VAL A 171 -0.17 -1.05 -3.47
CA VAL A 171 -0.79 -0.33 -2.35
C VAL A 171 -1.77 -1.27 -1.66
N GLU A 172 -1.79 -1.30 -0.34
CA GLU A 172 -2.76 -2.07 0.45
C GLU A 172 -3.36 -1.22 1.57
N ALA A 173 -4.67 -1.30 1.74
CA ALA A 173 -5.38 -0.83 2.92
C ALA A 173 -5.90 -2.05 3.70
N PHE A 174 -5.63 -2.09 5.01
CA PHE A 174 -6.02 -3.20 5.89
C PHE A 174 -6.55 -2.73 7.25
N GLY A 175 -6.26 -1.49 7.66
CA GLY A 175 -6.77 -0.94 8.91
C GLY A 175 -8.19 -0.39 8.77
N LYS A 176 -8.98 -0.52 9.84
CA LYS A 176 -10.39 -0.08 9.86
C LYS A 176 -10.55 1.43 9.67
N ALA A 177 -9.53 2.22 10.00
CA ALA A 177 -9.57 3.67 9.84
C ALA A 177 -9.10 4.13 8.45
N ALA A 178 -8.69 3.21 7.56
CA ALA A 178 -8.22 3.57 6.22
C ALA A 178 -9.31 4.28 5.39
N VAL A 179 -9.00 5.48 4.91
CA VAL A 179 -9.79 6.17 3.89
C VAL A 179 -9.33 5.69 2.51
N THR A 180 -10.06 4.76 1.94
CA THR A 180 -9.66 4.04 0.71
C THR A 180 -9.70 4.90 -0.55
N GLY A 181 -10.54 5.94 -0.58
CA GLY A 181 -10.79 6.74 -1.79
C GLY A 181 -11.52 5.96 -2.89
N LEU A 182 -12.39 5.02 -2.49
CA LEU A 182 -13.13 4.11 -3.35
C LEU A 182 -14.65 4.28 -3.15
N SER A 183 -15.17 5.48 -3.41
CA SER A 183 -16.60 5.80 -3.29
C SER A 183 -17.19 5.51 -1.89
N GLY A 184 -16.44 5.78 -0.82
CA GLY A 184 -16.90 5.56 0.57
C GLY A 184 -16.64 4.15 1.11
N LEU A 185 -16.10 3.24 0.30
CA LEU A 185 -15.83 1.87 0.73
C LEU A 185 -14.77 1.84 1.85
N ARG A 186 -14.98 1.01 2.86
CA ARG A 186 -14.09 0.85 4.03
C ARG A 186 -13.74 -0.61 4.28
N ILE A 187 -12.67 -0.83 5.04
CA ILE A 187 -12.38 -2.15 5.63
C ILE A 187 -13.51 -2.51 6.60
N GLY A 188 -14.01 -3.74 6.52
CA GLY A 188 -15.19 -4.21 7.25
C GLY A 188 -16.52 -4.03 6.52
N ASP A 189 -16.56 -3.33 5.38
CA ASP A 189 -17.76 -3.31 4.54
C ASP A 189 -18.03 -4.68 3.92
N SER A 190 -19.27 -4.92 3.51
CA SER A 190 -19.62 -6.18 2.85
C SER A 190 -19.12 -6.24 1.41
N GLY A 191 -18.89 -7.45 0.88
CA GLY A 191 -18.62 -7.63 -0.54
C GLY A 191 -19.72 -7.05 -1.45
N ASN A 192 -20.98 -7.02 -1.00
CA ASN A 192 -22.08 -6.38 -1.75
C ASN A 192 -21.97 -4.85 -1.77
N ALA A 193 -21.50 -4.24 -0.69
CA ALA A 193 -21.22 -2.80 -0.67
C ALA A 193 -20.13 -2.44 -1.67
N ALA A 194 -19.09 -3.27 -1.81
CA ALA A 194 -18.08 -3.09 -2.85
C ALA A 194 -18.66 -3.14 -4.25
N VAL A 195 -19.50 -4.13 -4.59
CA VAL A 195 -20.14 -4.21 -5.92
C VAL A 195 -21.03 -2.98 -6.18
N LYS A 196 -21.71 -2.47 -5.16
CA LYS A 196 -22.51 -1.24 -5.28
C LYS A 196 -21.63 0.00 -5.52
N ALA A 197 -20.49 0.08 -4.83
CA ALA A 197 -19.60 1.24 -4.88
C ALA A 197 -18.71 1.28 -6.13
N LEU A 198 -18.27 0.11 -6.62
CA LEU A 198 -17.26 -0.04 -7.66
C LEU A 198 -17.82 -0.58 -8.98
N GLY A 199 -19.06 -1.06 -8.98
CA GLY A 199 -19.72 -1.66 -10.14
C GLY A 199 -19.45 -3.16 -10.26
N LYS A 200 -19.53 -3.67 -11.49
CA LYS A 200 -19.40 -5.11 -11.76
C LYS A 200 -17.93 -5.56 -11.65
N PRO A 201 -17.59 -6.55 -10.81
CA PRO A 201 -16.24 -7.07 -10.73
C PRO A 201 -15.88 -7.95 -11.94
N SER A 202 -14.59 -8.06 -12.24
CA SER A 202 -14.07 -9.03 -13.22
C SER A 202 -14.07 -10.45 -12.64
N THR A 203 -13.79 -10.60 -11.35
CA THR A 203 -13.84 -11.88 -10.62
C THR A 203 -14.57 -11.73 -9.29
N ARG A 204 -15.37 -12.73 -8.93
CA ARG A 204 -16.02 -12.80 -7.62
C ARG A 204 -16.07 -14.25 -7.14
N THR A 205 -15.49 -14.48 -5.97
CA THR A 205 -15.54 -15.74 -5.22
C THR A 205 -16.07 -15.46 -3.81
N THR A 206 -16.08 -16.47 -2.94
CA THR A 206 -16.43 -16.31 -1.52
C THR A 206 -15.38 -15.52 -0.73
N SER A 207 -14.13 -15.51 -1.19
CA SER A 207 -13.00 -14.92 -0.44
C SER A 207 -12.34 -13.74 -1.17
N VAL A 208 -12.70 -13.47 -2.42
CA VAL A 208 -12.07 -12.43 -3.22
C VAL A 208 -13.09 -11.78 -4.17
N ILE A 209 -13.05 -10.46 -4.25
CA ILE A 209 -13.61 -9.68 -5.37
C ILE A 209 -12.46 -8.98 -6.07
N ALA A 210 -12.41 -9.03 -7.40
CA ALA A 210 -11.37 -8.34 -8.17
C ALA A 210 -11.96 -7.51 -9.31
N TYR A 211 -11.29 -6.39 -9.60
CA TYR A 211 -11.61 -5.47 -10.68
C TYR A 211 -10.35 -5.23 -11.51
N GLU A 212 -10.39 -5.60 -12.78
CA GLU A 212 -9.36 -5.22 -13.74
C GLU A 212 -9.47 -3.72 -14.06
N ALA A 213 -8.32 -3.08 -14.20
CA ALA A 213 -8.16 -1.68 -14.54
C ALA A 213 -7.00 -1.51 -15.52
N ALA A 214 -6.84 -0.31 -16.07
CA ALA A 214 -5.78 0.01 -17.01
C ALA A 214 -4.39 -0.23 -16.37
N GLY A 215 -3.75 -1.35 -16.73
CA GLY A 215 -2.45 -1.74 -16.19
C GLY A 215 -2.46 -2.11 -14.71
N ALA A 216 -3.61 -2.49 -14.15
CA ALA A 216 -3.74 -2.76 -12.73
C ALA A 216 -4.81 -3.79 -12.37
N LEU A 217 -4.72 -4.33 -11.15
CA LEU A 217 -5.80 -5.09 -10.50
C LEU A 217 -6.09 -4.51 -9.13
N LEU A 218 -7.35 -4.18 -8.89
CA LEU A 218 -7.86 -3.93 -7.55
C LEU A 218 -8.47 -5.23 -7.01
N LYS A 219 -7.94 -5.73 -5.90
CA LYS A 219 -8.37 -6.96 -5.23
C LYS A 219 -8.87 -6.66 -3.82
N LEU A 220 -10.04 -7.15 -3.48
CA LEU A 220 -10.64 -7.06 -2.16
C LEU A 220 -10.64 -8.47 -1.58
N ASP A 221 -9.84 -8.68 -0.53
CA ASP A 221 -9.89 -9.92 0.23
C ASP A 221 -11.08 -9.88 1.18
N LEU A 222 -11.86 -10.95 1.17
CA LEU A 222 -13.06 -11.12 1.98
C LEU A 222 -12.84 -12.23 3.01
N ASP A 223 -13.36 -12.00 4.21
CA ASP A 223 -13.66 -13.09 5.13
C ASP A 223 -14.80 -13.94 4.54
N PRO A 224 -14.57 -15.24 4.25
CA PRO A 224 -15.58 -16.09 3.63
C PRO A 224 -16.78 -16.39 4.54
N GLN A 225 -16.66 -16.22 5.86
CA GLN A 225 -17.73 -16.54 6.80
C GLN A 225 -18.81 -15.46 6.83
N ASN A 226 -18.39 -14.20 6.86
CA ASN A 226 -19.29 -13.06 7.05
C ASN A 226 -19.29 -12.07 5.86
N ASN A 227 -18.53 -12.37 4.79
CA ASN A 227 -18.44 -11.58 3.57
C ASN A 227 -18.00 -10.13 3.84
N ARG A 228 -17.07 -9.93 4.78
CA ARG A 228 -16.50 -8.64 5.15
C ARG A 228 -15.14 -8.43 4.50
N ILE A 229 -14.90 -7.23 3.99
CA ILE A 229 -13.60 -6.85 3.43
C ILE A 229 -12.58 -6.79 4.56
N VAL A 230 -11.52 -7.59 4.43
CA VAL A 230 -10.41 -7.61 5.40
C VAL A 230 -9.19 -6.84 4.89
N SER A 231 -9.03 -6.74 3.56
CA SER A 231 -8.02 -5.87 2.95
C SER A 231 -8.42 -5.49 1.53
N ILE A 232 -7.89 -4.37 1.05
CA ILE A 232 -8.03 -3.90 -0.32
C ILE A 232 -6.63 -3.64 -0.87
N LYS A 233 -6.32 -4.24 -2.01
CA LYS A 233 -4.99 -4.24 -2.61
C LYS A 233 -5.06 -3.74 -4.05
N LEU A 234 -4.19 -2.82 -4.41
CA LEU A 234 -4.01 -2.34 -5.77
C LEU A 234 -2.63 -2.76 -6.27
N PHE A 235 -2.60 -3.58 -7.31
CA PHE A 235 -1.39 -4.10 -7.94
C PHE A 235 -1.21 -3.54 -9.34
N SER A 236 0.02 -3.26 -9.71
CA SER A 236 0.40 -3.12 -11.12
C SER A 236 0.26 -4.44 -11.88
N ALA A 237 -0.02 -4.38 -13.18
CA ALA A 237 -0.28 -5.56 -14.01
C ALA A 237 0.93 -6.52 -14.09
N ASP A 238 2.15 -6.03 -13.96
CA ASP A 238 3.36 -6.86 -13.90
C ASP A 238 3.59 -7.52 -12.53
N ARG A 239 2.81 -7.11 -11.51
CA ARG A 239 2.89 -7.53 -10.10
C ARG A 239 1.65 -8.25 -9.59
N GLN A 240 0.86 -8.81 -10.50
CA GLN A 240 -0.20 -9.73 -10.12
C GLN A 240 0.44 -10.93 -9.41
N PRO A 241 -0.03 -11.31 -8.20
CA PRO A 241 0.38 -12.59 -7.62
C PRO A 241 -0.01 -13.71 -8.61
N GLN A 242 0.96 -14.53 -9.00
CA GLN A 242 0.69 -15.71 -9.83
C GLN A 242 -0.25 -16.61 -9.03
N GLY A 243 -1.41 -16.92 -9.62
CA GLY A 243 -2.44 -17.75 -9.00
C GLY A 243 -2.00 -19.20 -8.79
#